data_AF-A0ABD4KV81-F1
#
_entry.id   AF-A0ABD4KV81-F1
#
_cell.length_a   1.000
_cell.length_b   1.000
_cell.length_c   1.000
_cell.angle_alpha   90.00
_cell.angle_beta   90.00
_cell.angle_gamma   90.00
#
_symmetry.space_group_name_H-M   'P 1'
#
loop_
_entity.id
_entity.type
_entity.pdbx_description
1 polymer ?
#
loop_
_entity_poly.entity_id
_entity_poly.type
_entity_poly.pdbx_seq_one_letter_code
_entity_poly.pdbx_strand_id
1 'polypeptide(L)' 'MAVPRPRLRKLTIKNFRCIGSTPVEIELDEIVVLVGPNNVGKSSILRAYEVAMEEASKTGLLTI' A
#
# COMPACT_ATOMS: atom_id res chain seq x y z
N MET A 1 2.28 30.30 -10.00
CA MET A 1 1.68 29.36 -9.01
C MET A 1 2.21 27.97 -9.30
N ALA A 2 2.81 27.29 -8.33
CA ALA A 2 3.26 25.91 -8.51
C ALA A 2 2.06 24.97 -8.39
N VAL A 3 1.86 24.08 -9.36
CA VAL A 3 0.88 22.99 -9.25
C VAL A 3 1.44 21.98 -8.25
N PRO A 4 0.72 21.63 -7.17
CA PRO A 4 1.20 20.64 -6.21
C PRO A 4 1.37 19.30 -6.91
N ARG A 5 2.53 18.64 -6.68
CA ARG A 5 2.79 17.32 -7.23
C ARG A 5 1.72 16.34 -6.73
N PRO A 6 1.10 15.54 -7.61
CA PRO A 6 0.20 14.47 -7.20
C PRO A 6 0.90 13.57 -6.18
N ARG A 7 0.20 13.23 -5.09
CA ARG A 7 0.67 12.34 -4.03
C ARG A 7 -0.46 11.37 -3.68
N LEU A 8 -0.10 10.12 -3.38
CA LEU A 8 -1.06 9.19 -2.81
C LEU A 8 -1.43 9.65 -1.40
N ARG A 9 -2.72 9.86 -1.16
CA ARG A 9 -3.23 10.34 0.15
C ARG A 9 -3.83 9.23 0.99
N LYS A 10 -4.37 8.19 0.36
CA LYS A 10 -5.04 7.09 1.03
C LYS A 10 -4.79 5.80 0.29
N LEU A 11 -4.53 4.73 1.05
CA LEU A 11 -4.42 3.37 0.56
C LEU A 11 -5.47 2.50 1.27
N THR A 12 -6.38 1.90 0.50
CA THR A 12 -7.36 0.93 0.98
C THR A 12 -7.04 -0.43 0.38
N ILE A 13 -6.78 -1.42 1.23
CA ILE A 13 -6.33 -2.76 0.83
C ILE A 13 -7.36 -3.79 1.29
N LYS A 14 -7.83 -4.65 0.38
CA LYS A 14 -8.73 -5.78 0.67
C LYS A 14 -8.38 -6.96 -0.22
N ASN A 15 -8.61 -8.18 0.25
CA ASN A 15 -8.38 -9.43 -0.47
C ASN A 15 -6.98 -9.49 -1.11
N PHE A 16 -5.95 -9.07 -0.38
CA PHE A 16 -4.58 -8.96 -0.85
C PHE A 16 -3.63 -9.64 0.14
N ARG A 17 -2.98 -10.73 -0.30
CA ARG A 17 -2.15 -11.57 0.57
C ARG A 17 -2.95 -11.99 1.83
N CYS A 18 -2.43 -11.70 3.03
CA CYS A 18 -3.10 -12.02 4.29
C CYS A 18 -4.22 -11.03 4.70
N ILE A 19 -4.43 -9.95 3.95
CA ILE A 19 -5.52 -9.00 4.21
C ILE A 19 -6.79 -9.56 3.55
N GLY A 20 -7.78 -9.91 4.38
CA GLY A 20 -9.04 -10.50 3.96
C GLY A 20 -10.05 -9.49 3.42
N SER A 21 -11.34 -9.84 3.55
CA SER A 21 -12.45 -9.03 3.07
C SER A 21 -12.67 -7.74 3.86
N THR A 22 -12.33 -7.75 5.16
CA THR A 22 -12.27 -6.54 5.99
C THR A 22 -11.05 -5.71 5.58
N PRO A 23 -11.25 -4.51 5.02
CA PRO A 23 -10.15 -3.72 4.49
C PRO A 23 -9.26 -3.14 5.59
N VAL A 24 -8.00 -2.93 5.24
CA VAL A 24 -7.09 -2.03 5.98
C VAL A 24 -7.07 -0.69 5.23
N GLU A 25 -7.31 0.39 5.94
CA GLU A 25 -7.26 1.76 5.42
C GLU A 25 -6.11 2.53 6.07
N ILE A 26 -5.31 3.20 5.26
CA ILE A 26 -4.15 3.96 5.69
C ILE A 26 -4.20 5.33 5.02
N GLU A 27 -4.27 6.38 5.83
CA GLU A 27 -4.01 7.74 5.38
C GLU A 27 -2.49 7.96 5.30
N LEU A 28 -2.04 8.52 4.18
CA LEU A 28 -0.62 8.69 3.86
C LEU A 28 -0.25 10.17 3.97
N ASP A 29 0.48 10.47 5.05
CA ASP A 29 1.07 11.79 5.32
C ASP A 29 2.59 11.76 5.05
N GLU A 30 3.38 12.57 5.75
CA GLU A 30 4.82 12.68 5.52
C GLU A 30 5.60 11.41 5.86
N ILE A 31 5.27 10.78 7.00
CA ILE A 31 5.91 9.56 7.48
C ILE A 31 4.83 8.66 8.09
N VAL A 32 4.75 7.42 7.61
CA VAL A 32 3.89 6.38 8.18
C VAL A 32 4.76 5.27 8.75
N VAL A 33 4.46 4.87 10.00
CA VAL A 33 5.16 3.78 10.69
C VAL A 33 4.19 2.63 10.93
N LEU A 34 4.54 1.43 10.44
CA LEU A 34 3.75 0.21 10.66
C LEU A 34 4.29 -0.55 11.87
N VAL A 35 3.51 -0.60 12.96
CA VAL A 35 3.88 -1.31 14.20
C VAL A 35 2.93 -2.48 14.44
N GLY A 36 3.46 -3.60 14.92
CA GLY A 36 2.68 -4.76 15.32
C GLY A 36 3.50 -6.05 15.33
N PRO A 37 2.91 -7.17 15.77
CA PRO A 37 3.58 -8.47 15.82
C PRO A 37 4.10 -8.95 14.46
N ASN A 38 5.02 -9.91 14.47
CA ASN A 38 5.47 -10.57 13.25
C ASN A 38 4.30 -11.26 12.56
N ASN A 39 4.32 -11.26 11.22
CA ASN A 39 3.33 -11.93 10.38
C ASN A 39 1.89 -11.37 10.41
N VAL A 40 1.64 -10.19 11.01
CA VAL A 40 0.29 -9.56 11.06
C VAL A 40 -0.11 -8.84 9.75
N GLY A 41 0.78 -8.80 8.75
CA GLY A 41 0.49 -8.19 7.45
C GLY A 41 1.19 -6.86 7.15
N LYS A 42 2.14 -6.42 7.99
CA LYS A 42 2.95 -5.21 7.72
C LYS A 42 3.62 -5.24 6.35
N SER A 43 4.29 -6.33 5.98
CA SER A 43 4.91 -6.49 4.67
C SER A 43 3.89 -6.64 3.52
N SER A 44 2.65 -7.07 3.83
CA SER A 44 1.56 -7.08 2.84
C SER A 44 1.10 -5.65 2.52
N ILE A 45 1.04 -4.77 3.51
CA ILE A 45 0.74 -3.35 3.32
C ILE A 45 1.82 -2.68 2.45
N LEU A 46 3.11 -2.88 2.79
CA LEU A 46 4.22 -2.32 2.00
C LEU A 46 4.16 -2.80 0.55
N ARG A 47 3.88 -4.10 0.32
CA ARG A 47 3.73 -4.62 -1.03
C ARG A 47 2.55 -4.01 -1.78
N ALA A 48 1.41 -3.82 -1.13
CA ALA A 48 0.25 -3.19 -1.77
C ALA A 48 0.58 -1.76 -2.18
N TYR A 49 1.33 -1.02 -1.35
CA TYR A 49 1.83 0.30 -1.68
C TYR A 49 2.78 0.27 -2.89
N GLU A 50 3.77 -0.64 -2.92
CA GLU A 50 4.67 -0.82 -4.07
C GLU A 50 3.89 -1.07 -5.36
N VAL A 51 2.95 -2.03 -5.34
CA VAL A 51 2.13 -2.39 -6.50
C VAL A 51 1.27 -1.21 -6.97
N ALA A 52 0.74 -0.39 -6.06
CA ALA A 52 -0.03 0.79 -6.40
C ALA A 52 0.80 1.96 -6.94
N MET A 53 2.10 2.04 -6.58
CA MET A 53 3.02 3.06 -7.05
C MET A 53 3.73 2.70 -8.36
N GLU A 54 3.87 1.40 -8.65
CA GLU A 54 4.57 0.92 -9.84
C GLU A 54 3.65 0.87 -11.06
N GLU A 55 3.53 1.99 -11.77
CA GLU A 55 2.93 2.00 -13.10
C GLU A 55 3.93 1.47 -14.15
N ALA A 56 3.50 0.51 -14.97
CA ALA A 56 4.22 -0.07 -16.12
C ALA A 56 5.51 -0.89 -15.84
N SER A 57 5.84 -1.18 -14.58
CA SER A 57 6.94 -2.09 -14.21
C SER A 57 6.49 -3.55 -14.15
N LYS A 58 7.34 -4.49 -14.60
CA LYS A 58 7.12 -5.94 -14.41
C LYS A 58 7.04 -6.33 -12.94
N THR A 59 7.64 -5.54 -12.05
CA THR A 59 7.65 -5.77 -10.59
C THR A 59 6.26 -5.54 -9.97
N GLY A 60 5.38 -4.76 -10.60
CA GLY A 60 4.01 -4.53 -10.12
C GLY A 60 3.03 -5.64 -10.52
N LEU A 61 3.44 -6.55 -11.42
CA LEU A 61 2.61 -7.67 -11.85
C LEU A 61 2.45 -8.67 -10.70
N LEU A 62 1.19 -8.98 -10.37
CA LEU A 62 0.87 -10.03 -9.43
C LEU A 62 0.87 -11.36 -10.17
N THR A 63 1.81 -12.23 -9.81
CA THR A 63 1.78 -13.63 -10.22
C THR A 63 0.95 -14.43 -9.22
N ILE A 64 0.04 -15.26 -9.74
CA ILE A 64 -0.74 -16.25 -8.98
C ILE A 64 0.14 -17.39 -8.48
#